data_AF-A0A7W8HET4-F1
#
_entry.id   AF-A0A7W8HET4-F1
#
_cell.length_a   1.000
_cell.length_b   1.000
_cell.length_c   1.000
_cell.angle_alpha   90.00
_cell.angle_beta   90.00
_cell.angle_gamma   90.00
#
_symmetry.space_group_name_H-M   'P 1'
#
loop_
_entity.id
_entity.type
_entity.pdbx_description
1 polymer ?
#
loop_
_entity_poly.entity_id
_entity_poly.type
_entity_poly.pdbx_seq_one_letter_code
_entity_poly.pdbx_strand_id
1 'polypeptide(L)'
;MMKLKSNKESGNGYSDIFILIDDADMGIIIEVKYAGEGQFDSVCHDAILQIDKNAYGDELKNEGCHTILKYGVACYKKECRVIVEKQAKS
;
A
#
# COMPACT_ATOMS: atom_id res chain seq x y z
N MET A 1 -9.35 15.59 9.49
CA MET A 1 -9.82 15.65 8.07
C MET A 1 -9.27 14.41 7.34
N MET A 2 -9.86 13.98 6.22
CA MET A 2 -9.38 12.81 5.47
C MET A 2 -8.76 13.28 4.15
N LYS A 3 -7.54 12.83 3.84
CA LYS A 3 -6.88 13.14 2.56
C LYS A 3 -6.69 11.86 1.75
N LEU A 4 -6.95 11.94 0.45
CA LEU A 4 -6.78 10.86 -0.52
C LEU A 4 -5.83 11.29 -1.62
N LYS A 5 -4.85 10.46 -1.96
CA LYS A 5 -3.96 10.64 -3.11
C LYS A 5 -3.86 9.33 -3.90
N SER A 6 -3.70 9.42 -5.21
CA SER A 6 -3.51 8.28 -6.10
C SER A 6 -2.39 8.61 -7.07
N ASN A 7 -1.41 7.72 -7.24
CA ASN A 7 -0.30 7.91 -8.17
C ASN A 7 -0.37 6.90 -9.33
N LYS A 8 -0.55 7.35 -10.58
CA LYS A 8 -0.79 6.46 -11.72
C LYS A 8 0.52 6.06 -12.41
N GLU A 9 1.05 4.87 -12.12
CA GLU A 9 2.18 4.31 -12.89
C GLU A 9 1.74 3.92 -14.31
N SER A 10 2.64 4.11 -15.28
CA SER A 10 2.36 3.99 -16.72
C SER A 10 2.71 2.62 -17.32
N GLY A 11 2.85 1.57 -16.51
CA GLY A 11 3.14 0.22 -17.00
C GLY A 11 2.46 -0.86 -16.18
N ASN A 12 1.39 -1.47 -16.71
CA ASN A 12 0.63 -2.64 -16.22
C ASN A 12 0.30 -2.80 -14.70
N GLY A 13 0.74 -1.91 -13.81
CA GLY A 13 0.44 -1.84 -12.39
C GLY A 13 -0.55 -0.72 -12.12
N TYR A 14 -1.54 -0.99 -11.27
CA TYR A 14 -2.51 0.02 -10.87
C TYR A 14 -1.85 1.05 -9.94
N SER A 15 -2.51 2.20 -9.80
CA SER A 15 -2.04 3.29 -8.96
C SER A 15 -1.95 2.90 -7.48
N ASP A 16 -0.90 3.36 -6.79
CA ASP A 16 -0.84 3.38 -5.33
C ASP A 16 -1.96 4.27 -4.76
N ILE A 17 -2.85 3.72 -3.93
CA ILE A 17 -3.88 4.49 -3.21
C ILE A 17 -3.37 4.83 -1.82
N PHE A 18 -3.39 6.12 -1.52
CA PHE A 18 -2.96 6.69 -0.26
C PHE A 18 -4.14 7.31 0.50
N ILE A 19 -4.28 6.95 1.77
CA ILE A 19 -5.31 7.46 2.67
C ILE A 19 -4.65 7.96 3.95
N LEU A 20 -4.90 9.23 4.29
CA LEU A 20 -4.54 9.81 5.57
C LEU A 20 -5.81 10.08 6.37
N ILE A 21 -5.84 9.60 7.61
CA ILE A 21 -6.91 9.82 8.56
C ILE A 21 -6.34 10.65 9.72
N ASP A 22 -6.45 11.98 9.62
CA ASP A 22 -5.82 12.89 10.60
C ASP A 22 -6.29 12.60 12.04
N ASP A 23 -7.58 12.32 12.23
CA ASP A 23 -8.17 12.16 13.57
C ASP A 23 -7.74 10.84 14.27
N ALA A 24 -7.11 9.92 13.52
CA ALA A 24 -6.69 8.62 14.01
C ALA A 24 -5.16 8.43 14.01
N ASP A 25 -4.39 9.48 13.66
CA ASP A 25 -2.94 9.42 13.43
C ASP A 25 -2.52 8.21 12.57
N MET A 26 -3.36 7.90 11.57
CA MET A 26 -3.25 6.66 10.78
C MET A 26 -3.12 6.95 9.29
N GLY A 27 -2.09 6.35 8.69
CA GLY A 27 -1.92 6.27 7.24
C GLY A 27 -2.23 4.87 6.72
N ILE A 28 -2.87 4.79 5.56
CA ILE A 28 -3.09 3.55 4.82
C ILE A 28 -2.52 3.71 3.42
N ILE A 29 -1.70 2.75 3.01
CA ILE A 29 -1.15 2.66 1.66
C ILE A 29 -1.58 1.33 1.07
N ILE A 30 -2.12 1.36 -0.14
CA ILE A 30 -2.58 0.17 -0.87
C ILE A 30 -1.86 0.13 -2.21
N GLU A 31 -1.04 -0.91 -2.41
CA GLU A 31 -0.48 -1.26 -3.71
C GLU A 31 -1.31 -2.36 -4.35
N VAL A 32 -1.59 -2.25 -5.65
CA VAL A 32 -2.33 -3.27 -6.40
C VAL A 32 -1.58 -3.71 -7.65
N LYS A 33 -1.25 -5.00 -7.70
CA LYS A 33 -0.50 -5.61 -8.80
C LYS A 33 -1.27 -6.74 -9.45
N TYR A 34 -1.01 -6.95 -10.74
CA TYR A 34 -1.49 -8.13 -11.46
C TYR A 34 -0.53 -9.30 -11.26
N ALA A 35 -1.04 -10.44 -10.81
CA ALA A 35 -0.27 -11.66 -10.63
C ALA A 35 -0.45 -12.63 -11.80
N GLY A 36 0.55 -13.48 -12.05
CA GLY A 36 0.37 -14.69 -12.83
C GLY A 36 -0.18 -15.85 -12.00
N GLU A 37 -0.41 -16.99 -12.65
CA GLU A 37 -0.87 -18.22 -11.99
C GLU A 37 0.11 -18.66 -10.90
N GLY A 38 -0.38 -18.86 -9.68
CA GLY A 38 0.44 -19.27 -8.53
C GLY A 38 1.36 -18.19 -7.95
N GLN A 39 1.31 -16.94 -8.43
CA GLN A 39 2.23 -15.87 -8.02
C GLN A 39 1.68 -14.93 -6.94
N PHE A 40 0.53 -15.24 -6.34
CA PHE A 40 -0.12 -14.34 -5.39
C PHE A 40 0.78 -13.90 -4.22
N ASP A 41 1.53 -14.84 -3.63
CA ASP A 41 2.39 -14.54 -2.49
C ASP A 41 3.56 -13.63 -2.85
N SER A 42 4.32 -13.98 -3.89
CA SER A 42 5.45 -13.16 -4.33
C SER A 42 4.99 -11.77 -4.75
N VAL A 43 3.86 -11.66 -5.47
CA VAL A 43 3.34 -10.37 -5.95
C VAL A 43 2.81 -9.51 -4.79
N CYS A 44 2.17 -10.10 -3.78
CA CYS A 44 1.78 -9.38 -2.57
C CYS A 44 3.00 -8.82 -1.82
N HIS A 45 4.06 -9.63 -1.66
CA HIS A 45 5.29 -9.17 -1.03
C HIS A 45 6.00 -8.10 -1.86
N ASP A 46 6.05 -8.23 -3.18
CA ASP A 46 6.61 -7.23 -4.07
C ASP A 46 5.83 -5.90 -4.02
N ALA A 47 4.53 -5.94 -3.77
CA ALA A 47 3.71 -4.76 -3.53
C ALA A 47 4.11 -4.06 -2.21
N ILE A 48 4.24 -4.80 -1.11
CA ILE A 48 4.73 -4.26 0.16
C ILE A 48 6.13 -3.65 0.01
N LEU A 49 7.04 -4.35 -0.68
CA LEU A 49 8.40 -3.86 -0.93
C LEU A 49 8.41 -2.58 -1.78
N GLN A 50 7.46 -2.42 -2.69
CA GLN A 50 7.30 -1.18 -3.47
C GLN A 50 6.83 -0.03 -2.58
N ILE A 51 5.84 -0.26 -1.70
CA ILE A 51 5.40 0.72 -0.70
C ILE A 51 6.58 1.22 0.14
N ASP A 52 7.43 0.29 0.62
CA ASP A 52 8.60 0.63 1.44
C ASP A 52 9.68 1.41 0.65
N LYS A 53 9.85 1.12 -0.64
CA LYS A 53 10.81 1.84 -1.51
C LYS A 53 10.35 3.25 -1.86
N ASN A 54 9.06 3.48 -2.00
CA ASN A 54 8.52 4.75 -2.47
C ASN A 54 8.50 5.86 -1.39
N ALA A 55 9.05 5.59 -0.19
CA ALA A 55 9.20 6.53 0.93
C ALA A 55 7.90 7.20 1.44
N TYR A 56 6.73 6.78 0.96
CA TYR A 56 5.42 7.24 1.45
C TYR A 56 5.26 7.05 2.97
N GLY A 57 5.88 6.00 3.53
CA GLY A 57 5.88 5.75 4.96
C GLY A 57 6.61 6.84 5.76
N ASP A 58 7.62 7.48 5.19
CA ASP A 58 8.37 8.54 5.86
C ASP A 58 7.67 9.90 5.72
N GLU A 59 7.00 10.15 4.59
CA GLU A 59 6.09 11.29 4.45
C GLU A 59 4.97 11.24 5.51
N LEU A 60 4.36 10.06 5.71
CA LEU A 60 3.31 9.85 6.72
C LEU A 60 3.79 10.11 8.14
N LYS A 61 4.98 9.63 8.48
CA LYS A 61 5.58 9.88 9.80
C LYS A 61 5.82 11.38 10.02
N ASN A 62 6.24 12.10 8.98
CA ASN A 62 6.45 13.55 9.04
C ASN A 62 5.12 14.31 9.15
N GLU A 63 4.02 13.79 8.59
CA GLU A 63 2.66 14.31 8.77
C GLU A 63 2.02 13.92 10.12
N GLY A 64 2.73 13.22 11.01
CA GLY A 64 2.27 12.90 12.37
C GLY A 64 1.58 11.55 12.52
N CYS A 65 1.60 10.69 11.49
CA CYS A 65 1.04 9.34 11.62
C CYS A 65 1.91 8.45 12.52
N HIS A 66 1.28 7.91 13.56
CA HIS A 66 1.89 6.97 14.50
C HIS A 66 1.70 5.52 14.06
N THR A 67 0.67 5.25 13.25
CA THR A 67 0.39 3.93 12.69
C THR A 67 0.27 4.00 11.17
N ILE A 68 0.93 3.08 10.48
CA ILE A 68 0.83 2.92 9.03
C ILE A 68 0.41 1.49 8.72
N LEU A 69 -0.64 1.33 7.92
CA LEU A 69 -1.07 0.06 7.36
C LEU A 69 -0.67 0.00 5.89
N LYS A 70 0.12 -1.01 5.54
CA LYS A 70 0.56 -1.27 4.17
C LYS A 70 -0.18 -2.48 3.64
N TYR A 71 -0.92 -2.32 2.56
CA TYR A 71 -1.66 -3.39 1.89
C TYR A 71 -0.98 -3.75 0.58
N GLY A 72 -0.54 -4.99 0.46
CA GLY A 72 -0.10 -5.56 -0.80
C GLY A 72 -1.22 -6.39 -1.40
N VAL A 73 -1.74 -5.99 -2.56
CA VAL A 73 -2.84 -6.68 -3.24
C VAL A 73 -2.34 -7.29 -4.55
N ALA A 74 -2.56 -8.58 -4.71
CA ALA A 74 -2.28 -9.31 -5.95
C ALA A 74 -3.59 -9.79 -6.56
N CYS A 75 -3.88 -9.42 -7.81
CA CYS A 75 -5.10 -9.80 -8.53
C CYS A 75 -4.75 -10.69 -9.73
N TYR A 76 -5.46 -11.79 -9.92
CA TYR A 76 -5.39 -12.63 -11.12
C TYR A 76 -6.78 -13.13 -11.49
N LYS A 77 -7.24 -12.79 -12.70
CA LYS A 77 -8.59 -13.12 -13.20
C LYS A 77 -9.70 -12.69 -12.22
N LYS A 78 -10.30 -13.64 -11.50
CA LYS A 78 -11.43 -13.41 -10.56
C LYS A 78 -11.02 -13.58 -9.10
N GLU A 79 -9.74 -13.78 -8.84
CA GLU A 79 -9.19 -14.05 -7.53
C GLU A 79 -8.21 -12.94 -7.14
N CYS A 80 -8.17 -12.64 -5.85
CA CYS A 80 -7.18 -11.74 -5.29
C CYS A 80 -6.63 -12.30 -3.98
N ARG A 81 -5.40 -11.90 -3.68
CA ARG A 81 -4.78 -12.09 -2.37
C ARG A 81 -4.41 -10.73 -1.82
N VAL A 82 -4.56 -10.58 -0.51
CA VAL A 82 -4.21 -9.37 0.23
C VAL A 82 -3.34 -9.77 1.39
N ILE A 83 -2.22 -9.07 1.57
CA ILE A 83 -1.44 -9.10 2.80
C ILE A 83 -1.42 -7.70 3.42
N VAL A 84 -1.30 -7.64 4.74
CA VAL A 84 -1.23 -6.38 5.48
C VAL A 84 -0.03 -6.39 6.42
N GLU A 85 0.73 -5.32 6.41
CA GLU A 85 1.77 -5.04 7.39
C GLU A 85 1.41 -3.80 8.19
N LYS A 86 1.50 -3.92 9.53
CA LYS A 86 1.33 -2.79 10.43
C LYS A 86 2.70 -2.29 10.87
N GLN A 87 2.98 -1.03 10.60
CA GLN A 87 4.12 -0.30 11.15
C GLN A 87 3.62 0.67 12.21
N ALA A 88 3.89 0.38 13.47
CA ALA A 88 3.64 1.30 14.59
C ALA A 88 4.96 1.92 15.04
N LYS A 89 4.95 3.23 15.31
CA LYS A 89 6.07 3.88 15.99
C LYS A 89 6.09 3.42 17.45
N SER A 90 7.28 3.09 17.97
CA SER A 90 7.54 2.91 19.40
C SER A 90 7.81 4.25 20.06
#